data_AF-A0A6L9QB94-F1
#
_entry.id   AF-A0A6L9QB94-F1
#
_cell.length_a   1.000
_cell.length_b   1.000
_cell.length_c   1.000
_cell.angle_alpha   90.00
_cell.angle_beta   90.00
_cell.angle_gamma   90.00
#
_symmetry.space_group_name_H-M   'P 1'
#
loop_
_entity.id
_entity.type
_entity.pdbx_description
1 polymer ?
#
loop_
_entity_poly.entity_id
_entity_poly.type
_entity_poly.pdbx_seq_one_letter_code
_entity_poly.pdbx_strand_id
1 'polypeptide(L)' 'MPKPDPEADYWTLQDVADHYGIKYASARRYRVRGELPPEDKLFGRSPVWKPATILGHKRPGQGARTDLKETD' A
#
# COMPACT_ATOMS: atom_id res chain seq x y z
N MET A 1 7.97 3.73 10.59
CA MET A 1 8.51 3.22 9.30
C MET A 1 8.64 4.39 8.34
N PRO A 2 9.67 4.44 7.48
CA PRO A 2 9.79 5.51 6.49
C PRO A 2 8.59 5.47 5.54
N LYS A 3 8.06 6.64 5.22
CA LYS A 3 7.00 6.75 4.19
C LYS A 3 7.64 6.46 2.83
N PRO A 4 6.97 5.71 1.94
CA PRO A 4 7.51 5.44 0.61
C PRO A 4 7.61 6.73 -0.19
N ASP A 5 8.62 6.80 -1.06
CA ASP A 5 8.85 7.95 -1.92
C ASP A 5 7.65 8.14 -2.88
N PRO A 6 6.91 9.26 -2.80
CA PRO A 6 5.76 9.50 -3.66
C PRO A 6 6.14 9.76 -5.12
N GLU A 7 7.42 10.03 -5.39
CA GLU A 7 7.98 10.24 -6.73
C GLU A 7 8.52 8.96 -7.37
N ALA A 8 8.50 7.82 -6.66
CA ALA A 8 8.91 6.55 -7.24
C ALA A 8 7.96 6.16 -8.39
N ASP A 9 8.51 5.66 -9.51
CA ASP A 9 7.66 5.20 -10.63
C ASP A 9 6.68 4.09 -10.21
N TYR A 10 7.11 3.25 -9.26
CA TYR A 10 6.36 2.09 -8.79
C TYR A 10 6.56 1.82 -7.30
N TRP A 11 5.46 1.55 -6.62
CA TRP A 11 5.36 1.09 -5.24
C TRP A 11 5.17 -0.41 -5.18
N THR A 12 5.94 -1.06 -4.32
CA THR A 12 5.74 -2.46 -3.99
C THR A 12 4.62 -2.62 -2.97
N LEU A 13 4.22 -3.86 -2.69
CA LEU A 13 3.23 -4.14 -1.65
C LEU A 13 3.71 -3.68 -0.25
N GLN A 14 5.03 -3.59 -0.04
CA GLN A 14 5.61 -3.03 1.18
C GLN A 14 5.38 -1.51 1.23
N ASP A 15 5.71 -0.77 0.17
CA ASP A 15 5.44 0.67 0.07
C ASP A 15 3.96 0.98 0.27
N VAL A 16 3.07 0.19 -0.33
CA VAL A 16 1.62 0.31 -0.11
C VAL A 16 1.27 0.10 1.36
N ALA A 17 1.88 -0.89 2.02
CA ALA A 17 1.66 -1.12 3.44
C ALA A 17 2.14 0.06 4.30
N ASP A 18 3.32 0.61 4.00
CA ASP A 18 3.93 1.75 4.67
C ASP A 18 3.14 3.05 4.48
N HIS A 19 2.76 3.37 3.24
CA HIS A 19 1.83 4.47 2.94
C HIS A 19 0.55 4.30 3.76
N TYR A 20 0.06 3.06 3.75
CA TYR A 20 -1.07 2.58 4.48
C TYR A 20 -1.00 2.64 6.02
N GLY A 21 0.19 2.76 6.60
CA GLY A 21 0.41 2.55 8.04
C GLY A 21 -0.02 1.16 8.53
N ILE A 22 0.06 0.12 7.69
CA ILE A 22 -0.32 -1.26 8.06
C ILE A 22 0.86 -2.21 7.89
N LYS A 23 0.73 -3.42 8.44
CA LYS A 23 1.67 -4.51 8.20
C LYS A 23 1.57 -5.03 6.76
N TYR A 24 2.69 -5.45 6.19
CA TYR A 24 2.76 -6.13 4.88
C TYR A 24 1.74 -7.27 4.73
N ALA A 25 1.58 -8.09 5.78
CA ALA A 25 0.61 -9.17 5.80
C ALA A 25 -0.84 -8.70 5.60
N SER A 26 -1.20 -7.53 6.14
CA SER A 26 -2.51 -6.92 5.95
C SER A 26 -2.68 -6.40 4.52
N ALA A 27 -1.66 -5.75 3.96
CA ALA A 27 -1.67 -5.31 2.57
C ALA A 27 -1.82 -6.50 1.61
N ARG A 28 -1.13 -7.61 1.89
CA ARG A 28 -1.26 -8.87 1.14
C ARG A 28 -2.67 -9.44 1.22
N ARG A 29 -3.32 -9.39 2.39
CA ARG A 29 -4.71 -9.83 2.55
C ARG A 29 -5.66 -8.95 1.73
N TYR A 30 -5.48 -7.63 1.74
CA TYR A 30 -6.29 -6.74 0.91
C TYR A 30 -6.12 -7.03 -0.59
N ARG A 31 -4.89 -7.29 -1.05
CA ARG A 31 -4.68 -7.73 -2.44
C ARG A 31 -5.44 -9.02 -2.75
N VAL A 32 -5.28 -10.05 -1.93
CA VAL A 32 -5.94 -11.36 -2.17
C VAL A 32 -7.47 -11.24 -2.13
N ARG A 33 -8.01 -10.30 -1.35
CA ARG A 33 -9.45 -10.03 -1.26
C ARG A 33 -9.98 -9.12 -2.38
N GLY A 34 -9.12 -8.57 -3.23
CA GLY A 34 -9.52 -7.58 -4.25
C GLY A 34 -9.89 -6.21 -3.67
N GLU A 35 -9.43 -5.91 -2.46
CA GLU A 35 -9.66 -4.63 -1.75
C GLU A 35 -8.62 -3.56 -2.13
N LEU A 36 -7.50 -3.98 -2.73
CA LEU A 36 -6.55 -3.08 -3.38
C LEU A 36 -6.89 -2.93 -4.86
N PRO A 37 -6.52 -1.79 -5.48
CA PRO A 37 -6.65 -1.62 -6.92
C PRO A 37 -5.82 -2.68 -7.66
N PRO A 38 -6.16 -2.97 -8.92
CA PRO A 38 -5.36 -3.88 -9.75
C PRO A 38 -3.90 -3.40 -9.81
N GLU A 39 -2.96 -4.34 -9.81
CA GLU A 39 -1.55 -4.02 -10.03
C GLU A 39 -1.34 -3.34 -11.39
N ASP A 40 -0.68 -2.19 -11.40
CA ASP A 40 -0.30 -1.50 -12.63
C ASP A 40 0.73 -2.32 -13.43
N LYS A 41 1.60 -3.03 -12.72
CA LYS A 41 2.65 -3.84 -13.34
C LYS A 41 3.06 -5.00 -12.45
N LEU A 42 3.56 -6.05 -13.07
CA LEU A 42 4.27 -7.15 -12.41
C LEU A 42 5.74 -7.06 -12.80
N PHE A 43 6.61 -6.75 -11.84
CA PHE A 43 8.05 -6.92 -12.01
C PHE A 43 8.42 -8.36 -11.65
N GLY A 44 8.53 -9.20 -12.67
CA GLY A 44 8.72 -10.64 -12.50
C GLY A 44 7.50 -11.27 -11.82
N ARG A 45 7.64 -11.64 -10.54
CA ARG A 45 6.55 -12.19 -9.70
C ARG A 45 6.04 -11.20 -8.64
N SER A 46 6.59 -10.00 -8.60
CA SER A 46 6.26 -8.98 -7.61
C SER A 46 5.26 -7.98 -8.21
N PRO A 47 4.04 -7.90 -7.67
CA PRO A 47 3.06 -6.89 -8.09
C PRO A 47 3.50 -5.52 -7.59
N VAL A 48 3.37 -4.52 -8.45
CA VAL A 48 3.63 -3.13 -8.13
C VAL A 48 2.51 -2.23 -8.63
N TRP A 49 2.36 -1.09 -7.97
CA TRP A 49 1.37 -0.06 -8.29
C TRP A 49 2.08 1.25 -8.55
N LYS A 50 1.50 2.11 -9.35
CA LYS A 50 1.95 3.50 -9.38
C LYS A 50 1.51 4.20 -8.09
N PRO A 51 2.30 5.14 -7.56
CA PRO A 51 1.87 5.94 -6.41
C PRO A 51 0.51 6.59 -6.65
N ALA A 52 0.29 7.14 -7.85
CA ALA A 52 -0.97 7.76 -8.25
C ALA A 52 -2.18 6.81 -8.13
N THR A 53 -2.02 5.52 -8.45
CA THR A 53 -3.09 4.51 -8.34
C THR A 53 -3.48 4.28 -6.90
N ILE A 54 -2.51 4.21 -5.99
CA ILE A 54 -2.72 3.96 -4.56
C ILE A 54 -3.24 5.21 -3.86
N LEU A 55 -2.67 6.38 -4.20
CA LEU A 55 -3.08 7.69 -3.68
C LEU A 55 -4.51 8.05 -4.10
N GLY A 56 -4.92 7.65 -5.31
CA GLY A 56 -6.30 7.81 -5.80
C GLY A 56 -7.28 6.79 -5.23
N HIS A 57 -6.79 5.71 -4.61
CA HIS A 57 -7.64 4.64 -4.08
C HIS A 57 -8.04 4.89 -2.63
N LYS A 58 -9.34 5.03 -2.40
CA LYS A 58 -9.90 5.11 -1.05
C LYS A 58 -9.98 3.71 -0.44
N ARG A 59 -9.26 3.50 0.67
CA ARG A 59 -9.28 2.21 1.38
C ARG A 59 -10.71 1.73 1.70
N PRO A 60 -11.06 0.48 1.36
CA PRO A 60 -12.27 -0.16 1.85
C PRO A 60 -12.04 -0.58 3.31
N GLY A 61 -12.62 0.17 4.25
CA GLY A 61 -12.49 -0.09 5.68
C GLY A 61 -12.51 1.21 6.49
N GLN A 62 -13.52 1.33 7.33
CA GLN A 62 -13.83 2.49 8.18
C GLN A 62 -12.60 3.03 8.90
N GLY A 63 -12.24 4.29 8.59
CA GLY A 63 -11.26 5.07 9.34
C GLY A 63 -9.83 4.57 9.15
N ALA A 64 -9.02 5.37 8.47
CA ALA A 64 -7.60 5.43 8.78
C ALA A 64 -7.48 5.47 10.32
N ARG A 65 -7.00 4.39 10.94
CA ARG A 65 -6.35 4.53 12.24
C ARG A 65 -5.07 5.30 11.96
N THR A 66 -5.21 6.61 11.86
CA THR A 66 -4.14 7.61 11.77
C THR A 66 -3.38 7.70 13.11
N ASP A 67 -3.47 6.67 13.96
CA ASP A 67 -3.04 6.68 15.36
C ASP A 67 -1.86 5.75 15.64
N LEU A 68 -1.36 4.96 14.68
CA LEU A 68 -0.06 4.30 14.87
C LEU A 68 1.08 5.27 14.53
N LYS A 69 1.10 6.40 15.23
CA LYS A 69 2.36 7.01 15.63
C LYS A 69 2.88 6.23 16.84
N GLU A 70 4.20 6.11 16.87
CA GLU A 70 4.99 5.79 18.05
C GLU A 70 5.04 4.31 18.43
N THR A 71 6.19 3.68 18.22
CA THR A 71 6.95 3.18 19.39
C THR A 71 8.44 3.12 19.03
N ASP A 72 9.20 3.93 19.80
CA ASP A 72 10.63 3.87 20.16
C ASP A 72 11.70 3.79 19.04
#